data_AF-Q6F2V4-F1
#
_entry.id   AF-Q6F2V4-F1
#
_cell.length_a   1.000
_cell.length_b   1.000
_cell.length_c   1.000
_cell.angle_alpha   90.00
_cell.angle_beta   90.00
_cell.angle_gamma   90.00
#
_symmetry.space_group_name_H-M   'P 1'
#
loop_
_entity.id
_entity.type
_entity.pdbx_description
1 polymer ?
#
loop_
_entity_poly.entity_id
_entity_poly.type
_entity_poly.pdbx_seq_one_letter_code
_entity_poly.pdbx_strand_id
1 'polypeptide(L)'
;MAPWCPADSTKPVFVGIYGAVIGGFAVSALFFLLSSFSSLAAPPLPIPPASAAAANLSGAVSGVAQPETMYNRPIWKPPPRRERMPAPRAFRLTREMVGARARGGAIVVTFGNHAFLDFILTWVRHLTDLGVDSLLVGAMDTKLLRELYLRGVPVFDMGSRMATEDAVWGSPTFHKMGREKVLLINALLPFGYELLMCDTDMVWLKNPLPYLARYPDADLLTSSDQVIPTVTDDSLENWREVTGAYNIGIFHWRPTEPAKRLAKDWKDLLLSDDTLWDQNAFNDLIHKKFGYPVVGEDELVYSYDGKLKLGVLPASIFCSGHTYFVQLPGHVSAASARTICCAYYFPVCRYCGKAS
;
A
#
# COMPACT_ATOMS: atom_id res chain seq x y z
N MET A 1 60.72 -12.78 7.10
CA MET A 1 60.41 -11.62 6.24
C MET A 1 59.19 -11.97 5.42
N ALA A 2 58.00 -11.56 5.85
CA ALA A 2 56.78 -11.63 5.05
C ALA A 2 56.39 -10.17 4.75
N PRO A 3 56.25 -9.79 3.48
CA PRO A 3 56.12 -8.39 3.09
C PRO A 3 54.72 -7.89 3.39
N TRP A 4 54.64 -6.71 3.98
CA TRP A 4 53.41 -5.93 4.11
C TRP A 4 52.85 -5.63 2.71
N CYS A 5 51.67 -6.16 2.41
CA CYS A 5 50.88 -5.71 1.26
C CYS A 5 50.48 -4.23 1.48
N PRO A 6 50.79 -3.32 0.55
CA PRO A 6 50.44 -1.91 0.69
C PRO A 6 48.95 -1.68 0.46
N ALA A 7 48.38 -0.85 1.34
CA ALA A 7 47.04 -0.30 1.22
C ALA A 7 47.01 0.77 0.11
N ASP A 8 46.79 0.37 -1.14
CA ASP A 8 46.44 1.29 -2.22
C ASP A 8 45.57 0.56 -3.26
N SER A 9 44.27 0.41 -2.99
CA SER A 9 43.32 0.09 -4.08
C SER A 9 41.88 0.57 -3.87
N THR A 10 41.56 1.34 -2.82
CA THR A 10 40.17 1.80 -2.59
C THR A 10 39.82 3.12 -3.29
N LYS A 11 40.78 3.84 -3.89
CA LYS A 11 40.51 5.14 -4.56
C LYS A 11 39.69 5.06 -5.86
N PRO A 12 39.82 4.08 -6.77
CA PRO A 12 39.10 4.13 -8.04
C PRO A 12 37.58 3.88 -7.91
N VAL A 13 37.15 3.08 -6.93
CA VAL A 13 35.73 2.76 -6.75
C VAL A 13 34.93 3.99 -6.29
N PHE A 14 35.51 4.83 -5.44
CA PHE A 14 34.83 6.05 -4.97
C PHE A 14 34.66 7.10 -6.08
N VAL A 15 35.63 7.24 -7.00
CA VAL A 15 35.51 8.20 -8.11
C VAL A 15 34.42 7.78 -9.10
N GLY A 16 34.24 6.47 -9.35
CA GLY A 16 33.19 5.97 -10.23
C GLY A 16 31.77 6.27 -9.72
N ILE A 17 31.54 6.13 -8.40
CA ILE A 17 30.24 6.40 -7.78
C ILE A 17 29.90 7.90 -7.85
N TYR A 18 30.85 8.79 -7.51
CA TYR A 18 30.60 10.23 -7.63
C TYR A 18 30.39 10.68 -9.07
N GLY A 19 31.12 10.08 -10.04
CA GLY A 19 30.92 10.35 -11.46
C GLY A 19 29.51 10.00 -11.94
N ALA A 20 28.98 8.84 -11.54
CA ALA A 20 27.62 8.41 -11.89
C ALA A 20 26.54 9.31 -11.25
N VAL A 21 26.72 9.70 -9.99
CA VAL A 21 25.79 10.59 -9.27
C VAL A 21 25.75 11.98 -9.91
N ILE A 22 26.91 12.58 -10.19
CA ILE A 22 26.99 13.91 -10.83
C ILE A 22 26.45 13.85 -12.27
N GLY A 23 26.75 12.77 -13.01
CA GLY A 23 26.21 12.53 -14.35
C GLY A 23 24.69 12.42 -14.34
N GLY A 24 24.11 11.70 -13.38
CA GLY A 24 22.66 11.57 -13.21
C GLY A 24 21.98 12.91 -12.94
N PHE A 25 22.53 13.73 -12.03
CA PHE A 25 22.00 15.06 -11.75
C PHE A 25 22.06 15.99 -12.97
N ALA A 26 23.15 15.96 -13.74
CA ALA A 26 23.28 16.77 -14.94
C ALA A 26 22.28 16.37 -16.03
N VAL A 27 22.04 15.07 -16.23
CA VAL A 27 21.04 14.57 -17.20
C VAL A 27 19.62 14.95 -16.76
N SER A 28 19.28 14.79 -15.48
CA SER A 28 17.96 15.22 -14.96
C SER A 28 17.76 16.73 -15.09
N ALA A 29 18.75 17.55 -14.72
CA ALA A 29 18.67 19.00 -14.83
C ALA A 29 18.52 19.46 -16.30
N LEU A 30 19.26 18.84 -17.22
CA LEU A 30 19.13 19.11 -18.66
C LEU A 30 17.75 18.69 -19.18
N PHE A 31 17.20 17.55 -18.72
CA PHE A 31 15.86 17.11 -19.09
C PHE A 31 14.77 18.06 -18.57
N PHE A 32 14.91 18.56 -17.34
CA PHE A 32 14.00 19.58 -16.79
C PHE A 32 14.10 20.92 -17.53
N LEU A 33 15.30 21.33 -17.95
CA LEU A 33 15.49 22.53 -18.76
C LEU A 33 14.91 22.35 -20.17
N LEU A 34 15.12 21.19 -20.82
CA LEU A 34 14.60 20.90 -22.16
C LEU A 34 13.08 20.71 -22.20
N SER A 35 12.50 20.07 -21.18
CA SER A 35 11.04 19.88 -21.07
C SER A 35 10.29 21.18 -20.72
N SER A 36 10.97 22.13 -20.08
CA SER A 36 10.41 23.46 -19.80
C SER A 36 10.28 24.35 -21.04
N PHE A 37 10.91 23.99 -22.17
CA PHE A 37 10.79 24.72 -23.44
C PHE A 37 9.91 24.04 -24.50
N SER A 38 9.37 22.86 -24.22
CA SER A 38 8.47 22.17 -25.15
C SER A 38 7.00 22.40 -24.77
N SER A 39 6.53 23.64 -24.97
CA SER A 39 5.09 23.95 -24.96
C SER A 39 4.42 23.44 -26.24
N LEU A 40 4.39 22.12 -26.43
CA LEU A 40 3.51 21.50 -27.41
C LEU A 40 2.19 21.20 -26.71
N ALA A 41 1.26 22.14 -26.85
CA ALA A 41 -0.14 21.98 -26.48
C ALA A 41 -0.69 20.69 -27.13
N ALA A 42 -0.90 19.65 -26.32
CA ALA A 42 -1.62 18.47 -26.76
C ALA A 42 -3.09 18.85 -27.00
N PRO A 43 -3.69 18.52 -28.16
CA PRO A 43 -5.07 18.87 -28.47
C PRO A 43 -6.05 18.09 -27.56
N PRO A 44 -7.22 18.67 -27.24
CA PRO A 44 -8.19 18.05 -26.36
C PRO A 44 -8.79 16.79 -26.99
N LEU A 45 -8.73 15.68 -26.24
CA LEU A 45 -9.35 14.41 -26.62
C LEU A 45 -10.88 14.53 -26.66
N PRO A 46 -11.58 13.94 -27.66
CA PRO A 46 -13.04 13.96 -27.73
C PRO A 46 -13.64 13.04 -26.65
N ILE A 47 -14.58 13.57 -25.87
CA ILE A 47 -15.37 12.82 -24.90
C ILE A 47 -16.42 12.00 -25.68
N PRO A 48 -16.42 10.66 -25.62
CA PRO A 48 -17.48 9.87 -26.25
C PRO A 48 -18.79 10.01 -25.46
N PRO A 49 -19.96 10.04 -26.13
CA PRO A 49 -21.24 10.20 -25.46
C PRO A 49 -21.59 8.96 -24.64
N ALA A 50 -22.04 9.20 -23.40
CA ALA A 50 -22.48 8.18 -22.46
C ALA A 50 -23.57 7.30 -23.08
N SER A 51 -23.28 6.02 -23.28
CA SER A 51 -24.29 5.03 -23.63
C SER A 51 -25.25 4.86 -22.45
N ALA A 52 -26.48 5.35 -22.62
CA ALA A 52 -27.60 5.13 -21.72
C ALA A 52 -27.98 3.64 -21.73
N ALA A 53 -27.40 2.86 -20.82
CA ALA A 53 -27.80 1.48 -20.56
C ALA A 53 -27.53 1.10 -19.10
N ALA A 54 -28.16 1.82 -18.17
CA ALA A 54 -28.37 1.35 -16.79
C ALA A 54 -29.56 2.10 -16.17
N ALA A 55 -30.69 2.12 -16.90
CA ALA A 55 -31.98 2.38 -16.28
C ALA A 55 -32.50 1.06 -15.73
N ASN A 56 -33.05 1.12 -14.50
CA ASN A 56 -33.86 0.11 -13.82
C ASN A 56 -33.12 -0.93 -12.96
N LEU A 57 -32.53 -0.46 -11.85
CA LEU A 57 -32.63 -1.16 -10.56
C LEU A 57 -33.17 -0.19 -9.50
N SER A 58 -34.34 0.38 -9.79
CA SER A 58 -35.18 1.08 -8.81
C SER A 58 -35.97 0.05 -7.98
N GLY A 59 -35.26 -0.84 -7.30
CA GLY A 59 -35.82 -1.62 -6.20
C GLY A 59 -35.78 -0.74 -4.95
N ALA A 60 -36.79 0.12 -4.77
CA ALA A 60 -36.97 0.90 -3.56
C ALA A 60 -37.27 -0.03 -2.39
N VAL A 61 -36.24 -0.62 -1.79
CA VAL A 61 -36.33 -1.16 -0.44
C VAL A 61 -36.44 0.05 0.47
N SER A 62 -37.62 0.26 1.04
CA SER A 62 -37.86 1.17 2.16
C SER A 62 -37.06 0.69 3.38
N GLY A 63 -35.74 0.84 3.33
CA GLY A 63 -34.86 0.65 4.47
C GLY A 63 -34.95 1.89 5.34
N VAL A 64 -35.37 1.73 6.59
CA VAL A 64 -35.12 2.73 7.63
C VAL A 64 -33.64 3.10 7.54
N ALA A 65 -33.34 4.36 7.22
CA ALA A 65 -31.97 4.82 7.12
C ALA A 65 -31.28 4.49 8.45
N GLN A 66 -30.22 3.67 8.40
CA GLN A 66 -29.45 3.35 9.59
C GLN A 66 -28.96 4.66 10.21
N PRO A 67 -29.05 4.83 11.54
CA PRO A 67 -28.56 6.03 12.18
C PRO A 67 -27.09 6.26 11.80
N GLU A 68 -26.73 7.52 11.54
CA GLU A 68 -25.33 7.87 11.32
C GLU A 68 -24.56 7.59 12.60
N THR A 69 -23.54 6.75 12.48
CA THR A 69 -22.55 6.40 13.48
C THR A 69 -21.21 6.97 13.04
N MET A 70 -20.20 6.92 13.90
CA MET A 70 -18.85 7.34 13.53
C MET A 70 -18.22 6.50 12.42
N TYR A 71 -18.79 5.33 12.07
CA TYR A 71 -18.25 4.44 11.04
C TYR A 71 -18.92 4.62 9.69
N ASN A 72 -20.24 4.80 9.62
CA ASN A 72 -20.93 4.97 8.34
C ASN A 72 -21.00 6.43 7.87
N ARG A 73 -20.52 7.39 8.69
CA ARG A 73 -20.44 8.81 8.33
C ARG A 73 -19.64 9.02 7.02
N PRO A 74 -20.05 9.95 6.15
CA PRO A 74 -19.25 10.34 4.98
C PRO A 74 -17.83 10.77 5.39
N ILE A 75 -16.84 10.36 4.60
CA ILE A 75 -15.45 10.77 4.83
C ILE A 75 -15.36 12.29 4.70
N TRP A 76 -14.53 12.91 5.53
CA TRP A 76 -14.35 14.37 5.62
C TRP A 76 -15.51 15.14 6.26
N LYS A 77 -16.61 14.47 6.63
CA LYS A 77 -17.65 15.08 7.46
C LYS A 77 -17.21 15.00 8.93
N PRO A 78 -16.89 16.13 9.58
CA PRO A 78 -16.51 16.13 10.99
C PRO A 78 -17.69 15.74 11.89
N PRO A 79 -17.44 15.33 13.15
CA PRO A 79 -18.51 15.14 14.11
C PRO A 79 -19.29 16.44 14.36
N PRO A 80 -20.59 16.36 14.67
CA PRO A 80 -21.40 17.48 15.14
C PRO A 80 -20.67 18.39 16.12
N ARG A 81 -20.81 19.70 15.91
CA ARG A 81 -20.21 20.69 16.81
C ARG A 81 -20.69 20.44 18.24
N ARG A 82 -19.75 20.36 19.18
CA ARG A 82 -19.95 20.11 20.62
C ARG A 82 -20.25 18.66 21.01
N GLU A 83 -20.28 17.72 20.07
CA GLU A 83 -20.30 16.31 20.42
C GLU A 83 -19.01 15.94 21.16
N ARG A 84 -19.15 15.22 22.28
CA ARG A 84 -17.98 14.72 23.02
C ARG A 84 -17.35 13.58 22.24
N MET A 85 -16.03 13.47 22.32
CA MET A 85 -15.33 12.31 21.76
C MET A 85 -15.91 11.03 22.38
N PRO A 86 -16.20 10.00 21.56
CA PRO A 86 -16.64 8.70 22.05
C PRO A 86 -15.66 8.10 23.06
N ALA A 87 -16.15 7.24 23.93
CA ALA A 87 -15.29 6.53 24.87
C ALA A 87 -14.26 5.66 24.12
N PRO A 88 -13.05 5.40 24.67
CA PRO A 88 -12.02 4.60 24.00
C PRO A 88 -12.51 3.23 23.51
N ARG A 89 -13.43 2.58 24.25
CA ARG A 89 -14.02 1.29 23.87
C ARG A 89 -14.81 1.35 22.56
N ALA A 90 -15.35 2.51 22.21
CA ALA A 90 -16.05 2.70 20.95
C ALA A 90 -15.05 2.49 19.80
N PHE A 91 -13.82 2.99 19.89
CA PHE A 91 -12.82 2.84 18.83
C PHE A 91 -12.18 1.45 18.71
N ARG A 92 -12.64 0.45 19.47
CA ARG A 92 -12.11 -0.91 19.35
C ARG A 92 -12.49 -1.48 17.97
N LEU A 93 -11.53 -2.09 17.29
CA LEU A 93 -11.77 -2.78 16.03
C LEU A 93 -12.83 -3.88 16.21
N THR A 94 -13.91 -3.82 15.42
CA THR A 94 -14.95 -4.86 15.37
C THR A 94 -15.35 -5.21 13.95
N ARG A 95 -16.04 -6.33 13.78
CA ARG A 95 -16.58 -6.77 12.49
C ARG A 95 -17.59 -5.75 11.94
N GLU A 96 -18.43 -5.18 12.80
CA GLU A 96 -19.48 -4.23 12.42
C GLU A 96 -18.88 -2.91 11.92
N MET A 97 -17.79 -2.46 12.53
CA MET A 97 -17.03 -1.29 12.08
C MET A 97 -16.49 -1.50 10.66
N VAL A 98 -15.87 -2.65 10.39
CA VAL A 98 -15.38 -2.99 9.05
C VAL A 98 -16.53 -3.13 8.07
N GLY A 99 -17.62 -3.80 8.46
CA GLY A 99 -18.82 -3.99 7.64
C GLY A 99 -19.53 -2.69 7.26
N ALA A 100 -19.50 -1.67 8.12
CA ALA A 100 -20.04 -0.34 7.81
C ALA A 100 -19.26 0.39 6.70
N ARG A 101 -17.97 0.06 6.53
CA ARG A 101 -17.08 0.66 5.52
C ARG A 101 -16.92 -0.18 4.27
N ALA A 102 -16.89 -1.50 4.40
CA ALA A 102 -16.62 -2.39 3.28
C ALA A 102 -17.59 -2.15 2.11
N ARG A 103 -17.09 -2.30 0.88
CA ARG A 103 -17.88 -2.21 -0.36
C ARG A 103 -17.52 -3.39 -1.25
N GLY A 104 -18.52 -4.07 -1.79
CA GLY A 104 -18.29 -5.28 -2.61
C GLY A 104 -17.52 -6.38 -1.87
N GLY A 105 -17.61 -6.43 -0.53
CA GLY A 105 -16.84 -7.38 0.29
C GLY A 105 -15.39 -6.98 0.56
N ALA A 106 -14.90 -5.85 0.05
CA ALA A 106 -13.52 -5.39 0.21
C ALA A 106 -13.40 -4.16 1.12
N ILE A 107 -12.29 -4.09 1.85
CA ILE A 107 -11.86 -2.96 2.67
C ILE A 107 -10.38 -2.63 2.40
N VAL A 108 -10.09 -1.34 2.22
CA VAL A 108 -8.72 -0.82 2.11
C VAL A 108 -8.29 -0.29 3.48
N VAL A 109 -7.19 -0.80 4.01
CA VAL A 109 -6.72 -0.45 5.35
C VAL A 109 -5.29 0.06 5.29
N THR A 110 -5.05 1.14 6.03
CA THR A 110 -3.70 1.60 6.38
C THR A 110 -3.62 1.84 7.88
N PHE A 111 -2.43 2.10 8.39
CA PHE A 111 -2.18 2.31 9.80
C PHE A 111 -0.94 3.19 10.00
N GLY A 112 -0.87 3.89 11.13
CA GLY A 112 0.29 4.70 11.45
C GLY A 112 0.18 5.35 12.81
N ASN A 113 1.19 6.16 13.15
CA ASN A 113 1.17 7.06 14.29
C ASN A 113 0.98 8.51 13.83
N HIS A 114 0.92 9.44 14.77
CA HIS A 114 0.70 10.86 14.52
C HIS A 114 1.78 11.48 13.63
N ALA A 115 3.01 10.96 13.63
CA ALA A 115 4.09 11.44 12.78
C ALA A 115 3.74 11.27 11.29
N PHE A 116 3.00 10.21 10.95
CA PHE A 116 2.52 9.95 9.59
C PHE A 116 1.17 10.60 9.25
N LEU A 117 0.64 11.53 10.06
CA LEU A 117 -0.67 12.15 9.84
C LEU A 117 -0.82 12.71 8.41
N ASP A 118 0.17 13.45 7.91
CA ASP A 118 0.09 14.07 6.58
C ASP A 118 0.09 13.03 5.45
N PHE A 119 0.83 11.93 5.62
CA PHE A 119 0.79 10.80 4.70
C PHE A 119 -0.58 10.13 4.71
N ILE A 120 -1.18 9.92 5.89
CA ILE A 120 -2.53 9.34 6.02
C ILE A 120 -3.56 10.25 5.32
N LEU A 121 -3.50 11.56 5.55
CA LEU A 121 -4.44 12.49 4.93
C LEU A 121 -4.30 12.49 3.40
N THR A 122 -3.08 12.40 2.88
CA THR A 122 -2.81 12.25 1.45
C THR A 122 -3.39 10.94 0.93
N TRP A 123 -3.11 9.82 1.60
CA TRP A 123 -3.61 8.50 1.26
C TRP A 123 -5.14 8.45 1.20
N VAL A 124 -5.82 8.98 2.23
CA VAL A 124 -7.29 9.05 2.27
C VAL A 124 -7.80 9.93 1.14
N ARG A 125 -7.18 11.10 0.91
CA ARG A 125 -7.62 12.04 -0.12
C ARG A 125 -7.57 11.43 -1.51
N HIS A 126 -6.45 10.79 -1.86
CA HIS A 126 -6.26 10.14 -3.15
C HIS A 126 -7.29 9.02 -3.38
N LEU A 127 -7.55 8.18 -2.38
CA LEU A 127 -8.58 7.15 -2.48
C LEU A 127 -9.99 7.75 -2.62
N THR A 128 -10.33 8.78 -1.86
CA THR A 128 -11.65 9.42 -1.96
C THR A 128 -11.87 10.12 -3.29
N ASP A 129 -10.84 10.76 -3.86
CA ASP A 129 -10.92 11.40 -5.18
C ASP A 129 -11.10 10.35 -6.30
N LEU A 130 -10.69 9.10 -6.05
CA LEU A 130 -10.90 7.93 -6.92
C LEU A 130 -12.23 7.21 -6.66
N GLY A 131 -13.11 7.76 -5.81
CA GLY A 131 -14.39 7.16 -5.45
C GLY A 131 -14.31 5.95 -4.52
N VAL A 132 -13.15 5.72 -3.88
CA VAL A 132 -12.95 4.64 -2.91
C VAL A 132 -13.27 5.15 -1.51
N ASP A 133 -14.48 4.84 -1.03
CA ASP A 133 -14.91 5.14 0.34
C ASP A 133 -14.81 3.92 1.27
N SER A 134 -14.50 2.73 0.74
CA SER A 134 -14.23 1.49 1.48
C SER A 134 -12.86 1.50 2.13
N LEU A 135 -12.63 2.45 3.02
CA LEU A 135 -11.38 2.58 3.76
C LEU A 135 -11.56 2.67 5.27
N LEU A 136 -10.51 2.27 5.99
CA LEU A 136 -10.41 2.34 7.45
C LEU A 136 -8.94 2.55 7.87
N VAL A 137 -8.69 3.45 8.83
CA VAL A 137 -7.34 3.73 9.32
C VAL A 137 -7.13 3.20 10.74
N GLY A 138 -6.06 2.43 10.96
CA GLY A 138 -5.61 2.02 12.28
C GLY A 138 -4.72 3.07 12.94
N ALA A 139 -5.19 3.69 14.01
CA ALA A 139 -4.38 4.62 14.78
C ALA A 139 -3.56 3.88 15.84
N MET A 140 -2.23 4.05 15.79
CA MET A 140 -1.29 3.45 16.74
C MET A 140 -1.13 4.27 18.03
N ASP A 141 -1.61 5.51 18.04
CA ASP A 141 -1.61 6.40 19.19
C ASP A 141 -2.90 7.23 19.28
N THR A 142 -3.19 7.73 20.48
CA THR A 142 -4.43 8.47 20.76
C THR A 142 -4.49 9.86 20.13
N LYS A 143 -3.34 10.45 19.79
CA LYS A 143 -3.28 11.78 19.17
C LYS A 143 -3.72 11.68 17.71
N LEU A 144 -3.19 10.70 16.97
CA LEU A 144 -3.65 10.39 15.62
C LEU A 144 -5.14 10.00 15.60
N LEU A 145 -5.56 9.13 16.51
CA LEU A 145 -6.96 8.71 16.64
C LEU A 145 -7.90 9.92 16.71
N ARG A 146 -7.57 10.87 17.59
CA ARG A 146 -8.35 12.09 17.79
C ARG A 146 -8.35 12.98 16.55
N GLU A 147 -7.21 13.21 15.93
CA GLU A 147 -7.08 14.05 14.73
C GLU A 147 -7.93 13.50 13.57
N LEU A 148 -7.82 12.20 13.29
CA LEU A 148 -8.58 11.55 12.23
C LEU A 148 -10.09 11.56 12.52
N TYR A 149 -10.49 11.25 13.75
CA TYR A 149 -11.90 11.30 14.16
C TYR A 149 -12.52 12.69 13.95
N LEU A 150 -11.82 13.74 14.38
CA LEU A 150 -12.27 15.13 14.26
C LEU A 150 -12.35 15.61 12.81
N ARG A 151 -11.51 15.06 11.92
CA ARG A 151 -11.54 15.33 10.47
C ARG A 151 -12.59 14.52 9.72
N GLY A 152 -13.27 13.58 10.37
CA GLY A 152 -14.22 12.70 9.69
C GLY A 152 -13.56 11.57 8.91
N VAL A 153 -12.33 11.19 9.23
CA VAL A 153 -11.67 10.02 8.66
C VAL A 153 -12.05 8.77 9.49
N PRO A 154 -12.54 7.69 8.87
CA PRO A 154 -12.85 6.44 9.57
C PRO A 154 -11.60 5.86 10.24
N VAL A 155 -11.64 5.71 11.57
CA VAL A 155 -10.47 5.35 12.37
C VAL A 155 -10.84 4.42 13.52
N PHE A 156 -9.92 3.53 13.88
CA PHE A 156 -10.00 2.69 15.08
C PHE A 156 -8.70 2.74 15.89
N ASP A 157 -8.77 2.41 17.17
CA ASP A 157 -7.62 2.30 18.07
C ASP A 157 -7.00 0.90 17.92
N MET A 158 -5.75 0.84 17.47
CA MET A 158 -4.99 -0.41 17.42
C MET A 158 -4.56 -0.91 18.80
N GLY A 159 -4.57 -0.04 19.82
CA GLY A 159 -4.17 -0.39 21.18
C GLY A 159 -2.66 -0.54 21.38
N SER A 160 -1.84 -0.28 20.34
CA SER A 160 -0.38 -0.48 20.35
C SER A 160 0.38 0.56 21.16
N ARG A 161 -0.23 1.74 21.42
CA ARG A 161 0.33 2.84 22.22
C ARG A 161 1.74 3.22 21.77
N MET A 162 1.92 3.34 20.45
CA MET A 162 3.19 3.72 19.87
C MET A 162 3.57 5.16 20.22
N ALA A 163 4.87 5.42 20.12
CA ALA A 163 5.42 6.76 20.20
C ALA A 163 4.82 7.64 19.08
N THR A 164 4.71 8.95 19.31
CA THR A 164 4.12 9.89 18.34
C THR A 164 5.13 10.45 17.34
N GLU A 165 6.41 10.11 17.53
CA GLU A 165 7.57 10.54 16.76
C GLU A 165 7.77 9.68 15.50
N ASP A 166 8.56 10.21 14.56
CA ASP A 166 8.89 9.51 13.31
C ASP A 166 9.63 8.19 13.59
N ALA A 167 9.11 7.11 13.01
CA ALA A 167 9.80 5.83 12.98
C ALA A 167 10.68 5.75 11.73
N VAL A 168 11.96 6.11 11.88
CA VAL A 168 12.93 6.05 10.78
C VAL A 168 13.02 4.62 10.23
N TRP A 169 13.08 4.48 8.90
CA TRP A 169 13.19 3.19 8.22
C TRP A 169 14.35 2.34 8.78
N GLY A 170 14.08 1.06 9.05
CA GLY A 170 15.05 0.12 9.63
C GLY A 170 15.31 0.29 11.15
N SER A 171 14.70 1.29 11.81
CA SER A 171 14.83 1.44 13.26
C SER A 171 14.04 0.36 14.04
N PRO A 172 14.36 0.10 15.32
CA PRO A 172 13.56 -0.78 16.17
C PRO A 172 12.08 -0.38 16.25
N THR A 173 11.80 0.93 16.25
CA THR A 173 10.42 1.45 16.24
C THR A 173 9.72 1.10 14.93
N PHE A 174 10.40 1.21 13.78
CA PHE A 174 9.86 0.80 12.49
C PHE A 174 9.57 -0.70 12.43
N HIS A 175 10.49 -1.55 12.90
CA HIS A 175 10.23 -3.00 13.00
C HIS A 175 9.04 -3.32 13.93
N LYS A 176 8.87 -2.55 15.01
CA LYS A 176 7.69 -2.68 15.87
C LYS A 176 6.40 -2.28 15.14
N MET A 177 6.41 -1.24 14.30
CA MET A 177 5.26 -0.90 13.44
C MET A 177 4.93 -2.03 12.46
N GLY A 178 5.95 -2.64 11.85
CA GLY A 178 5.79 -3.82 11.00
C GLY A 178 5.08 -4.98 11.72
N ARG A 179 5.45 -5.28 12.97
CA ARG A 179 4.77 -6.31 13.78
C ARG A 179 3.29 -6.01 14.02
N GLU A 180 2.96 -4.75 14.32
CA GLU A 180 1.57 -4.32 14.51
C GLU A 180 0.73 -4.46 13.24
N LYS A 181 1.32 -4.27 12.05
CA LYS A 181 0.69 -4.58 10.76
C LYS A 181 0.25 -6.04 10.70
N VAL A 182 1.13 -6.96 11.07
CA VAL A 182 0.85 -8.41 11.02
C VAL A 182 -0.23 -8.80 12.02
N LEU A 183 -0.18 -8.24 13.24
CA LEU A 183 -1.24 -8.41 14.24
C LEU A 183 -2.60 -7.95 13.71
N LEU A 184 -2.61 -6.80 13.02
CA LEU A 184 -3.82 -6.23 12.43
C LEU A 184 -4.38 -7.10 11.29
N ILE A 185 -3.54 -7.58 10.37
CA ILE A 185 -3.98 -8.48 9.29
C ILE A 185 -4.61 -9.75 9.88
N ASN A 186 -3.94 -10.39 10.84
CA ASN A 186 -4.46 -11.57 11.52
C ASN A 186 -5.80 -11.29 12.24
N ALA A 187 -6.04 -10.08 12.75
CA ALA A 187 -7.30 -9.70 13.38
C ALA A 187 -8.43 -9.44 12.36
N LEU A 188 -8.12 -8.92 11.18
CA LEU A 188 -9.08 -8.52 10.15
C LEU A 188 -9.57 -9.70 9.31
N LEU A 189 -8.70 -10.64 8.90
CA LEU A 189 -9.09 -11.74 8.00
C LEU A 189 -10.24 -12.62 8.52
N PRO A 190 -10.34 -12.92 9.84
CA PRO A 190 -11.49 -13.64 10.38
C PRO A 190 -12.83 -12.91 10.24
N PHE A 191 -12.84 -11.60 9.97
CA PHE A 191 -14.06 -10.85 9.68
C PHE A 191 -14.66 -11.17 8.30
N GLY A 192 -13.96 -11.92 7.44
CA GLY A 192 -14.53 -12.42 6.19
C GLY A 192 -14.63 -11.39 5.07
N TYR A 193 -13.87 -10.30 5.15
CA TYR A 193 -13.74 -9.29 4.08
C TYR A 193 -12.41 -9.48 3.35
N GLU A 194 -12.40 -9.14 2.06
CA GLU A 194 -11.15 -8.93 1.33
C GLU A 194 -10.43 -7.69 1.88
N LEU A 195 -9.13 -7.82 2.13
CA LEU A 195 -8.33 -6.79 2.77
C LEU A 195 -7.23 -6.34 1.82
N LEU A 196 -7.27 -5.10 1.37
CA LEU A 196 -6.11 -4.43 0.79
C LEU A 196 -5.38 -3.69 1.92
N MET A 197 -4.29 -4.25 2.42
CA MET A 197 -3.45 -3.60 3.42
C MET A 197 -2.34 -2.80 2.73
N CYS A 198 -2.14 -1.56 3.17
CA CYS A 198 -1.16 -0.67 2.58
C CYS A 198 -0.41 0.12 3.64
N ASP A 199 0.88 0.31 3.44
CA ASP A 199 1.63 1.28 4.20
C ASP A 199 1.10 2.70 3.91
N THR A 200 1.25 3.60 4.88
CA THR A 200 0.63 4.93 4.86
C THR A 200 1.32 5.90 3.89
N ASP A 201 2.56 5.62 3.52
CA ASP A 201 3.35 6.39 2.55
C ASP A 201 3.06 6.01 1.09
N MET A 202 2.00 5.24 0.83
CA MET A 202 1.51 4.96 -0.52
C MET A 202 0.63 6.09 -1.07
N VAL A 203 0.80 6.41 -2.35
CA VAL A 203 -0.10 7.28 -3.11
C VAL A 203 -0.83 6.44 -4.16
N TRP A 204 -2.16 6.55 -4.20
CA TRP A 204 -3.01 5.91 -5.20
C TRP A 204 -3.31 6.86 -6.35
N LEU A 205 -3.07 6.41 -7.58
CA LEU A 205 -3.32 7.17 -8.81
C LEU A 205 -4.53 6.64 -9.59
N LYS A 206 -4.94 5.39 -9.32
CA LYS A 206 -6.15 4.76 -9.86
C LYS A 206 -6.83 3.93 -8.79
N ASN A 207 -8.14 3.74 -8.91
CA ASN A 207 -8.87 2.85 -8.02
C ASN A 207 -8.26 1.42 -8.11
N PRO A 208 -7.73 0.86 -7.00
CA PRO A 208 -7.09 -0.46 -7.04
C PRO A 208 -8.09 -1.61 -7.11
N LEU A 209 -9.31 -1.44 -6.62
CA LEU A 209 -10.25 -2.54 -6.42
C LEU A 209 -10.64 -3.24 -7.74
N PRO A 210 -10.92 -2.53 -8.86
CA PRO A 210 -11.19 -3.18 -10.14
C PRO A 210 -10.03 -4.03 -10.65
N TYR A 211 -8.78 -3.64 -10.35
CA TYR A 211 -7.61 -4.42 -10.75
C TYR A 211 -7.52 -5.73 -9.95
N LEU A 212 -7.65 -5.64 -8.62
CA LEU A 212 -7.58 -6.80 -7.72
C LEU A 212 -8.72 -7.82 -7.99
N ALA A 213 -9.88 -7.32 -8.42
CA ALA A 213 -11.03 -8.14 -8.79
C ALA A 213 -10.82 -9.00 -10.05
N ARG A 214 -9.78 -8.72 -10.87
CA ARG A 214 -9.45 -9.54 -12.06
C ARG A 214 -8.92 -10.92 -11.72
N TYR A 215 -8.43 -11.12 -10.49
CA TYR A 215 -7.78 -12.35 -10.04
C TYR A 215 -8.58 -12.99 -8.90
N PRO A 216 -9.83 -13.46 -9.13
CA PRO A 216 -10.70 -13.98 -8.08
C PRO A 216 -10.12 -15.22 -7.37
N ASP A 217 -9.30 -15.99 -8.09
CA ASP A 217 -8.66 -17.21 -7.59
C ASP A 217 -7.41 -16.95 -6.73
N ALA A 218 -6.86 -15.74 -6.71
CA ALA A 218 -5.72 -15.42 -5.85
C ALA A 218 -6.15 -15.37 -4.38
N ASP A 219 -5.47 -16.12 -3.52
CA ASP A 219 -5.62 -15.98 -2.06
C ASP A 219 -4.93 -14.70 -1.56
N LEU A 220 -3.81 -14.36 -2.21
CA LEU A 220 -2.96 -13.23 -1.86
C LEU A 220 -2.34 -12.62 -3.12
N LEU A 221 -2.36 -11.29 -3.21
CA LEU A 221 -1.60 -10.52 -4.18
C LEU A 221 -0.61 -9.63 -3.44
N THR A 222 0.66 -9.65 -3.80
CA THR A 222 1.71 -8.88 -3.10
C THR A 222 2.52 -8.04 -4.07
N SER A 223 2.96 -6.85 -3.68
CA SER A 223 4.01 -6.13 -4.41
C SER A 223 5.37 -6.83 -4.23
N SER A 224 6.38 -6.37 -4.97
CA SER A 224 7.76 -6.80 -4.82
C SER A 224 8.70 -5.60 -4.84
N ASP A 225 9.92 -5.78 -4.32
CA ASP A 225 11.02 -4.82 -4.44
C ASP A 225 11.72 -4.90 -5.81
N GLN A 226 11.06 -5.51 -6.79
CA GLN A 226 11.54 -5.62 -8.16
C GLN A 226 11.70 -4.22 -8.77
N VAL A 227 12.90 -3.93 -9.27
CA VAL A 227 13.20 -2.65 -9.93
C VAL A 227 12.98 -2.70 -11.45
N ILE A 228 13.11 -3.87 -12.08
CA ILE A 228 12.83 -4.09 -13.49
C ILE A 228 11.56 -4.96 -13.60
N PRO A 229 10.43 -4.42 -14.10
CA PRO A 229 9.24 -5.22 -14.32
C PRO A 229 9.52 -6.40 -15.25
N THR A 230 8.94 -7.55 -14.96
CA THR A 230 8.99 -8.74 -15.85
C THR A 230 7.93 -8.64 -16.95
N VAL A 231 6.92 -7.80 -16.75
CA VAL A 231 5.85 -7.51 -17.71
C VAL A 231 5.69 -6.00 -17.94
N THR A 232 5.29 -5.62 -19.16
CA THR A 232 5.06 -4.22 -19.56
C THR A 232 3.58 -3.86 -19.67
N ASP A 233 2.70 -4.85 -19.65
CA ASP A 233 1.25 -4.67 -19.60
C ASP A 233 0.76 -4.63 -18.14
N ASP A 234 -0.52 -4.95 -17.93
CA ASP A 234 -1.16 -4.95 -16.62
C ASP A 234 -1.47 -6.37 -16.09
N SER A 235 -0.83 -7.40 -16.64
CA SER A 235 -0.79 -8.76 -16.07
C SER A 235 0.01 -8.80 -14.75
N LEU A 236 -0.04 -9.92 -14.03
CA LEU A 236 0.83 -10.14 -12.87
C LEU A 236 2.29 -10.29 -13.32
N GLU A 237 3.25 -10.06 -12.42
CA GLU A 237 4.65 -10.40 -12.73
C GLU A 237 4.77 -11.90 -13.04
N ASN A 238 5.66 -12.24 -13.97
CA ASN A 238 6.15 -13.60 -14.08
C ASN A 238 6.92 -13.97 -12.81
N TRP A 239 6.27 -14.72 -11.93
CA TRP A 239 6.81 -15.09 -10.63
C TRP A 239 8.14 -15.86 -10.72
N ARG A 240 8.46 -16.46 -11.88
CA ARG A 240 9.74 -17.15 -12.14
C ARG A 240 10.90 -16.18 -12.38
N GLU A 241 10.59 -14.96 -12.79
CA GLU A 241 11.56 -13.90 -13.12
C GLU A 241 11.63 -12.81 -12.03
N VAL A 242 10.71 -12.83 -11.06
CA VAL A 242 10.80 -11.97 -9.87
C VAL A 242 12.00 -12.40 -9.04
N THR A 243 12.96 -11.49 -8.88
CA THR A 243 14.20 -11.70 -8.11
C THR A 243 14.26 -10.82 -6.86
N GLY A 244 13.48 -9.74 -6.83
CA GLY A 244 13.29 -8.91 -5.64
C GLY A 244 12.47 -9.62 -4.56
N ALA A 245 12.69 -9.25 -3.30
CA ALA A 245 11.88 -9.75 -2.20
C ALA A 245 10.41 -9.34 -2.41
N TYR A 246 9.48 -10.20 -1.98
CA TYR A 246 8.08 -9.80 -1.92
C TYR A 246 7.93 -8.71 -0.85
N ASN A 247 7.37 -7.59 -1.28
CA ASN A 247 7.21 -6.41 -0.48
C ASN A 247 5.83 -6.46 0.19
N ILE A 248 5.80 -6.12 1.48
CA ILE A 248 4.59 -6.18 2.32
C ILE A 248 3.95 -4.80 2.53
N GLY A 249 4.34 -3.82 1.73
CA GLY A 249 3.80 -2.45 1.77
C GLY A 249 2.52 -2.30 0.95
N ILE A 250 2.28 -3.19 -0.04
CA ILE A 250 1.01 -3.32 -0.74
C ILE A 250 0.71 -4.81 -0.92
N PHE A 251 -0.33 -5.27 -0.24
CA PHE A 251 -0.80 -6.63 -0.41
C PHE A 251 -2.29 -6.77 -0.15
N HIS A 252 -2.94 -7.48 -1.05
CA HIS A 252 -4.35 -7.82 -0.99
C HIS A 252 -4.49 -9.27 -0.52
N TRP A 253 -5.43 -9.46 0.39
CA TRP A 253 -5.71 -10.74 1.04
C TRP A 253 -7.18 -11.08 0.85
N ARG A 254 -7.46 -12.29 0.40
CA ARG A 254 -8.79 -12.87 0.52
C ARG A 254 -8.90 -13.62 1.85
N PRO A 255 -10.09 -13.65 2.48
CA PRO A 255 -10.28 -14.31 3.78
C PRO A 255 -10.38 -15.84 3.65
N THR A 256 -9.55 -16.45 2.81
CA THR A 256 -9.50 -17.90 2.59
C THR A 256 -8.77 -18.59 3.74
N GLU A 257 -9.01 -19.89 3.89
CA GLU A 257 -8.37 -20.66 4.96
C GLU A 257 -6.83 -20.73 4.84
N PRO A 258 -6.21 -20.86 3.65
CA PRO A 258 -4.77 -20.72 3.49
C PRO A 258 -4.25 -19.35 3.93
N ALA A 259 -4.91 -18.26 3.50
CA ALA A 259 -4.50 -16.89 3.83
C ALA A 259 -4.59 -16.59 5.34
N LYS A 260 -5.68 -17.01 6.00
CA LYS A 260 -5.82 -16.90 7.46
C LYS A 260 -4.73 -17.66 8.22
N ARG A 261 -4.39 -18.86 7.76
CA ARG A 261 -3.31 -19.66 8.37
C ARG A 261 -1.95 -18.99 8.19
N LEU A 262 -1.63 -18.49 6.99
CA LEU A 262 -0.41 -17.73 6.76
C LEU A 262 -0.30 -16.51 7.69
N ALA A 263 -1.36 -15.70 7.80
CA ALA A 263 -1.35 -14.54 8.69
C ALA A 263 -1.14 -14.92 10.16
N LYS A 264 -1.75 -16.03 10.61
CA LYS A 264 -1.56 -16.56 11.96
C LYS A 264 -0.13 -17.04 12.19
N ASP A 265 0.43 -17.84 11.28
CA ASP A 265 1.79 -18.36 11.41
C ASP A 265 2.83 -17.24 11.35
N TRP A 266 2.61 -16.23 10.50
CA TRP A 266 3.47 -15.05 10.41
C TRP A 266 3.46 -14.23 11.70
N LYS A 267 2.27 -14.00 12.26
CA LYS A 267 2.13 -13.37 13.58
C LYS A 267 2.85 -14.18 14.67
N ASP A 268 2.58 -15.49 14.75
CA ASP A 268 3.15 -16.34 15.79
C ASP A 268 4.69 -16.40 15.69
N LEU A 269 5.23 -16.42 14.47
CA LEU A 269 6.68 -16.34 14.22
C LEU A 269 7.26 -15.01 14.73
N LEU A 270 6.65 -13.87 14.40
CA LEU A 270 7.12 -12.56 14.83
C LEU A 270 6.97 -12.28 16.34
N LEU A 271 6.07 -12.99 17.01
CA LEU A 271 5.94 -12.97 18.47
C LEU A 271 6.95 -13.90 19.16
N SER A 272 7.43 -14.94 18.47
CA SER A 272 8.41 -15.87 19.00
C SER A 272 9.85 -15.35 18.97
N ASP A 273 10.14 -14.41 18.05
CA ASP A 273 11.47 -13.83 17.88
C ASP A 273 11.34 -12.33 17.51
N ASP A 274 11.80 -11.47 18.41
CA ASP A 274 11.75 -10.01 18.27
C ASP A 274 12.84 -9.43 17.35
N THR A 275 13.80 -10.27 16.92
CA THR A 275 14.87 -9.89 15.98
C THR A 275 14.47 -10.07 14.53
N LEU A 276 13.44 -10.89 14.24
CA LEU A 276 12.97 -11.11 12.88
C LEU A 276 12.34 -9.84 12.30
N TRP A 277 12.72 -9.53 11.06
CA TRP A 277 12.04 -8.50 10.28
C TRP A 277 10.78 -9.10 9.63
N ASP A 278 9.66 -8.38 9.67
CA ASP A 278 8.35 -8.84 9.20
C ASP A 278 8.37 -9.22 7.72
N GLN A 279 8.99 -8.41 6.86
CA GLN A 279 9.12 -8.72 5.43
C GLN A 279 9.92 -10.01 5.18
N ASN A 280 11.04 -10.21 5.87
CA ASN A 280 11.85 -11.42 5.73
C ASN A 280 11.07 -12.65 6.22
N ALA A 281 10.43 -12.55 7.39
CA ALA A 281 9.60 -13.62 7.93
C ALA A 281 8.44 -14.00 6.99
N PHE A 282 7.84 -13.02 6.30
CA PHE A 282 6.84 -13.27 5.27
C PHE A 282 7.42 -14.05 4.09
N ASN A 283 8.56 -13.60 3.57
CA ASN A 283 9.25 -14.26 2.45
C ASN A 283 9.69 -15.69 2.83
N ASP A 284 10.16 -15.93 4.04
CA ASP A 284 10.53 -17.28 4.51
C ASP A 284 9.33 -18.22 4.56
N LEU A 285 8.14 -17.72 4.94
CA LEU A 285 6.91 -18.52 4.99
C LEU A 285 6.34 -18.79 3.60
N ILE A 286 6.30 -17.78 2.74
CA ILE A 286 5.67 -17.88 1.42
C ILE A 286 6.47 -18.80 0.48
N HIS A 287 7.81 -18.81 0.59
CA HIS A 287 8.67 -19.63 -0.26
C HIS A 287 8.72 -21.12 0.14
N LYS A 288 8.06 -21.53 1.23
CA LYS A 288 7.94 -22.96 1.60
C LYS A 288 7.16 -23.71 0.53
N LYS A 289 7.79 -24.72 -0.10
CA LYS A 289 7.24 -25.51 -1.22
C LYS A 289 6.61 -24.63 -2.31
N PHE A 290 7.38 -23.65 -2.75
CA PHE A 290 7.01 -22.68 -3.77
C PHE A 290 7.32 -23.18 -5.19
N GLY A 291 6.56 -22.70 -6.17
CA GLY A 291 6.93 -22.79 -7.59
C GLY A 291 6.09 -23.72 -8.46
N TYR A 292 4.95 -24.20 -7.95
CA TYR A 292 3.99 -24.93 -8.80
C TYR A 292 3.00 -23.93 -9.40
N PRO A 293 2.85 -23.82 -10.73
CA PRO A 293 1.86 -22.94 -11.33
C PRO A 293 0.44 -23.42 -10.99
N VAL A 294 -0.49 -22.48 -10.85
CA VAL A 294 -1.92 -22.79 -10.75
C VAL A 294 -2.47 -23.05 -12.15
N VAL A 295 -2.96 -24.26 -12.41
CA VAL A 295 -3.43 -24.64 -13.76
C VAL A 295 -4.64 -23.79 -14.16
N GLY A 296 -4.57 -23.15 -15.32
CA GLY A 296 -5.65 -22.33 -15.89
C GLY A 296 -5.67 -20.88 -15.41
N GLU A 297 -4.78 -20.50 -14.49
CA GLU A 297 -4.65 -19.14 -13.97
C GLU A 297 -3.25 -18.62 -14.28
N ASP A 298 -3.15 -17.76 -15.31
CA ASP A 298 -1.86 -17.22 -15.73
C ASP A 298 -1.20 -16.44 -14.56
N GLU A 299 0.09 -16.72 -14.35
CA GLU A 299 0.95 -16.08 -13.35
C GLU A 299 0.56 -16.21 -11.88
N LEU A 300 -0.39 -17.09 -11.53
CA LEU A 300 -0.55 -17.55 -10.16
C LEU A 300 0.36 -18.74 -9.84
N VAL A 301 0.87 -18.76 -8.60
CA VAL A 301 1.78 -19.80 -8.10
C VAL A 301 1.32 -20.31 -6.74
N TYR A 302 1.42 -21.62 -6.54
CA TYR A 302 1.26 -22.24 -5.23
C TYR A 302 2.46 -21.93 -4.35
N SER A 303 2.16 -21.47 -3.14
CA SER A 303 3.09 -21.02 -2.11
C SER A 303 2.63 -21.52 -0.73
N TYR A 304 3.42 -21.25 0.32
CA TYR A 304 3.08 -21.61 1.71
C TYR A 304 2.62 -23.08 1.84
N ASP A 305 3.58 -23.99 1.68
CA ASP A 305 3.39 -25.45 1.62
C ASP A 305 2.51 -25.94 0.46
N GLY A 306 2.45 -25.17 -0.63
CA GLY A 306 1.61 -25.45 -1.79
C GLY A 306 0.12 -25.29 -1.54
N LYS A 307 -0.27 -24.55 -0.48
CA LYS A 307 -1.68 -24.39 -0.07
C LYS A 307 -2.28 -23.06 -0.48
N LEU A 308 -1.45 -22.06 -0.77
CA LEU A 308 -1.88 -20.68 -1.02
C LEU A 308 -1.59 -20.30 -2.47
N LYS A 309 -2.59 -19.80 -3.19
CA LYS A 309 -2.46 -19.25 -4.55
C LYS A 309 -2.00 -17.78 -4.45
N LEU A 310 -0.75 -17.55 -4.80
CA LEU A 310 -0.09 -16.24 -4.76
C LEU A 310 -0.03 -15.64 -6.17
N GLY A 311 -0.27 -14.33 -6.27
CA GLY A 311 0.13 -13.53 -7.42
C GLY A 311 1.03 -12.37 -7.01
N VAL A 312 1.94 -11.96 -7.89
CA VAL A 312 2.83 -10.82 -7.66
C VAL A 312 2.35 -9.64 -8.51
N LEU A 313 2.04 -8.53 -7.85
CA LEU A 313 1.59 -7.31 -8.51
C LEU A 313 2.72 -6.74 -9.37
N PRO A 314 2.43 -6.33 -10.62
CA PRO A 314 3.43 -5.83 -11.55
C PRO A 314 4.02 -4.51 -11.07
N ALA A 315 5.34 -4.46 -10.94
CA ALA A 315 6.13 -3.28 -10.60
C ALA A 315 5.99 -2.17 -11.65
N SER A 316 5.47 -2.47 -12.86
CA SER A 316 5.15 -1.47 -13.87
C SER A 316 4.00 -0.53 -13.45
N ILE A 317 3.09 -0.98 -12.58
CA ILE A 317 1.92 -0.19 -12.15
C ILE A 317 1.71 -0.17 -10.63
N PHE A 318 2.29 -1.12 -9.90
CA PHE A 318 2.43 -1.14 -8.45
C PHE A 318 3.89 -0.91 -8.05
N CYS A 319 4.45 0.20 -8.53
CA CYS A 319 5.87 0.50 -8.41
C CYS A 319 6.26 1.02 -7.03
N SER A 320 7.48 0.69 -6.59
CA SER A 320 8.14 1.39 -5.50
C SER A 320 8.47 2.83 -5.89
N GLY A 321 8.75 3.70 -4.92
CA GLY A 321 9.23 5.05 -5.19
C GLY A 321 10.57 5.05 -5.92
N HIS A 322 11.45 4.11 -5.59
CA HIS A 322 12.71 3.94 -6.32
C HIS A 322 12.44 3.62 -7.79
N THR A 323 11.57 2.62 -8.06
CA THR A 323 11.17 2.29 -9.43
C THR A 323 10.62 3.53 -10.11
N TYR A 324 9.65 4.23 -9.50
CA TYR A 324 9.00 5.41 -10.08
C TYR A 324 9.95 6.58 -10.38
N PHE A 325 10.79 6.97 -9.41
CA PHE A 325 11.62 8.17 -9.52
C PHE A 325 12.96 7.93 -10.20
N VAL A 326 13.52 6.71 -10.10
CA VAL A 326 14.89 6.40 -10.57
C VAL A 326 14.86 5.57 -11.84
N GLN A 327 14.03 4.53 -11.91
CA GLN A 327 14.07 3.55 -13.01
C GLN A 327 13.08 3.86 -14.14
N LEU A 328 11.89 4.39 -13.82
CA LEU A 328 10.81 4.61 -14.79
C LEU A 328 10.98 5.77 -15.80
N PRO A 329 11.89 6.77 -15.68
CA PRO A 329 12.04 7.83 -16.69
C PRO A 329 12.35 7.39 -18.15
N GLY A 330 12.22 6.11 -18.52
CA GLY A 330 12.14 5.64 -19.90
C GLY A 330 11.29 4.39 -20.17
N HIS A 331 10.66 3.76 -19.18
CA HIS A 331 10.06 2.41 -19.33
C HIS A 331 8.55 2.33 -19.09
N VAL A 332 7.98 3.26 -18.32
CA VAL A 332 6.55 3.25 -17.96
C VAL A 332 6.08 4.70 -17.90
N SER A 333 4.98 5.02 -18.56
CA SER A 333 4.40 6.36 -18.46
C SER A 333 3.87 6.62 -17.04
N ALA A 334 4.01 7.84 -16.51
CA ALA A 334 3.31 8.22 -15.27
C ALA A 334 1.79 7.97 -15.36
N ALA A 335 1.22 7.95 -16.58
CA ALA A 335 -0.18 7.65 -16.84
C ALA A 335 -0.55 6.16 -16.65
N SER A 336 0.40 5.22 -16.75
CA SER A 336 0.14 3.79 -16.54
C SER A 336 0.15 3.41 -15.06
N ALA A 337 0.95 4.09 -14.23
CA ALA A 337 1.06 3.82 -12.80
C ALA A 337 -0.31 3.84 -12.09
N ARG A 338 -0.53 2.87 -11.20
CA ARG A 338 -1.73 2.78 -10.34
C ARG A 338 -1.43 3.23 -8.93
N THR A 339 -0.19 3.07 -8.48
CA THR A 339 0.27 3.49 -7.15
C THR A 339 1.78 3.75 -7.12
N ILE A 340 2.21 4.57 -6.17
CA ILE A 340 3.60 4.91 -5.90
C ILE A 340 3.84 4.79 -4.39
N CYS A 341 4.84 4.01 -3.99
CA CYS A 341 5.38 4.05 -2.63
C CYS A 341 6.30 5.26 -2.44
N CYS A 342 6.07 6.14 -1.46
CA CYS A 342 6.92 7.31 -1.24
C CYS A 342 8.05 7.09 -0.20
N ALA A 343 8.24 5.87 0.31
CA ALA A 343 9.19 5.55 1.40
C ALA A 343 10.62 6.05 1.15
N TYR A 344 11.09 5.93 -0.09
CA TYR A 344 12.43 6.34 -0.48
C TYR A 344 12.41 7.81 -0.94
N TYR A 345 12.85 8.71 -0.05
CA TYR A 345 13.39 10.05 -0.36
C TYR A 345 12.47 11.28 -0.53
N PHE A 346 11.15 11.21 -0.35
CA PHE A 346 10.33 12.44 -0.41
C PHE A 346 9.64 12.74 0.93
N PRO A 347 10.28 13.50 1.85
CA PRO A 347 9.50 14.27 2.80
C PRO A 347 8.66 15.25 1.96
N VAL A 348 7.35 15.04 1.98
CA VAL A 348 6.32 15.83 1.28
C VAL A 348 6.18 15.47 -0.21
N CYS A 349 5.25 14.56 -0.49
CA CYS A 349 4.52 14.60 -1.75
C CYS A 349 3.78 15.97 -1.81
N ARG A 350 4.37 16.96 -2.47
CA ARG A 350 3.80 18.32 -2.62
C ARG A 350 2.56 18.38 -3.52
N TYR A 351 1.86 17.27 -3.74
CA TYR A 351 0.58 17.23 -4.44
C TYR A 351 -0.63 17.50 -3.55
N CYS A 352 -0.46 17.71 -2.24
CA CYS A 352 -1.47 18.41 -1.45
C CYS A 352 -1.44 19.90 -1.82
N GLY A 353 -2.22 20.25 -2.85
CA GLY A 353 -2.62 21.63 -3.10
C GLY A 353 -3.11 22.25 -1.79
N LYS A 354 -2.54 23.40 -1.43
CA LYS A 354 -2.94 24.18 -0.26
C LYS A 354 -4.45 24.36 -0.27
N ALA A 355 -5.14 23.71 0.66
CA ALA A 355 -6.47 24.12 1.07
C ALA A 355 -6.27 25.31 2.03
N SER A 356 -6.39 26.52 1.51
CA SER A 356 -6.65 27.73 2.30
C SER A 356 -8.04 28.22 1.97
#